data_AF-A0A7W0EMF0-F1
#
_entry.id   AF-A0A7W0EMF0-F1
#
_cell.length_a   1.000
_cell.length_b   1.000
_cell.length_c   1.000
_cell.angle_alpha   90.00
_cell.angle_beta   90.00
_cell.angle_gamma   90.00
#
_symmetry.space_group_name_H-M   'P 1'
#
loop_
_entity.id
_entity.type
_entity.pdbx_description
1 polymer ?
#
loop_
_entity_poly.entity_id
_entity_poly.type
_entity_poly.pdbx_seq_one_letter_code
_entity_poly.pdbx_strand_id
1 'polypeptide(L)'
;MGTPAHQETMLRKPILMLPSMIAKVDKIAKKRKASFAEIVRKAVDAFDDEASKNDVMLLETLADLLIDTAKNVTDRMSEVEKKMGITHAILKEGQSGN
;
A
#
# COMPACT_ATOMS: atom_id res chain seq x y z
N MET A 1 12.87 23.13 -45.80
CA MET A 1 11.41 23.36 -45.71
C MET A 1 10.90 22.61 -44.48
N GLY A 2 10.66 23.32 -43.37
CA GLY A 2 10.20 22.70 -42.12
C GLY A 2 8.74 22.31 -42.20
N THR A 3 8.41 21.08 -41.81
CA THR A 3 7.03 20.60 -41.66
C THR A 3 6.29 21.47 -40.63
N PRO A 4 5.09 22.00 -40.94
CA PRO A 4 4.33 22.78 -39.98
C PRO A 4 3.89 21.87 -38.84
N ALA A 5 4.24 22.23 -37.61
CA ALA A 5 3.73 21.59 -36.41
C ALA A 5 2.20 21.68 -36.46
N HIS A 6 1.54 20.55 -36.65
CA HIS A 6 0.10 20.43 -36.54
C HIS A 6 -0.25 20.88 -35.11
N GLN A 7 -0.78 22.09 -34.97
CA GLN A 7 -1.27 22.62 -33.71
C GLN A 7 -2.54 21.85 -33.37
N GLU A 8 -2.39 20.63 -32.85
CA GLU A 8 -3.49 19.92 -32.21
C GLU A 8 -4.02 20.82 -31.09
N THR A 9 -5.25 21.28 -31.26
CA THR A 9 -5.94 22.10 -30.29
C THR A 9 -6.14 21.26 -29.02
N MET A 10 -5.30 21.50 -28.00
CA MET A 10 -5.38 20.78 -26.73
C MET A 10 -6.76 21.01 -26.08
N LEU A 11 -7.64 20.03 -26.19
CA LEU A 11 -8.92 20.00 -25.47
C LEU A 11 -8.63 19.82 -23.97
N ARG A 12 -8.74 20.90 -23.20
CA ARG A 12 -8.55 20.88 -21.75
C ARG A 12 -9.80 20.30 -21.07
N LYS A 13 -9.74 19.04 -20.65
CA LYS A 13 -10.76 18.45 -19.77
C LYS A 13 -10.41 18.77 -18.31
N PRO A 14 -11.28 19.45 -17.54
CA PRO A 14 -11.03 19.68 -16.13
C PRO A 14 -11.12 18.35 -15.37
N ILE A 15 -10.09 18.04 -14.57
CA ILE A 15 -10.05 16.84 -13.72
C ILE A 15 -10.37 17.29 -12.29
N LEU A 16 -11.42 16.72 -11.71
CA LEU A 16 -11.74 16.92 -10.30
C LEU A 16 -10.82 16.04 -9.45
N MET A 17 -9.91 16.65 -8.72
CA MET A 17 -9.04 15.97 -7.75
C MET A 17 -9.35 16.44 -6.33
N LEU A 18 -9.24 15.52 -5.38
CA LEU A 18 -9.35 15.86 -3.96
C LEU A 18 -8.22 16.82 -3.55
N PRO A 19 -8.48 17.82 -2.68
CA PRO A 19 -7.46 18.79 -2.25
C PRO A 19 -6.20 18.16 -1.65
N SER A 20 -6.35 17.02 -0.96
CA SER A 20 -5.24 16.26 -0.40
C SER A 20 -4.31 15.67 -1.46
N MET A 21 -4.84 15.30 -2.64
CA MET A 21 -4.06 14.79 -3.76
C MET A 21 -3.36 15.92 -4.51
N ILE A 22 -4.02 17.06 -4.68
CA ILE A 22 -3.42 18.27 -5.26
C ILE A 22 -2.17 18.66 -4.46
N ALA A 23 -2.27 18.70 -3.13
CA ALA A 23 -1.15 19.02 -2.25
C ALA A 23 0.03 18.03 -2.38
N LYS A 24 -0.25 16.73 -2.57
CA LYS A 24 0.78 15.71 -2.81
C LYS A 24 1.51 15.93 -4.13
N VAL A 25 0.76 16.13 -5.21
CA VAL A 25 1.36 16.35 -6.55
C VAL A 25 2.16 17.65 -6.56
N ASP A 26 1.67 18.72 -5.93
CA ASP A 26 2.41 19.99 -5.81
C ASP A 26 3.73 19.82 -5.02
N LYS A 27 3.73 19.06 -3.93
CA LYS A 27 4.95 18.73 -3.18
C LYS A 27 5.97 17.97 -4.03
N ILE A 28 5.50 17.03 -4.85
CA ILE A 28 6.36 16.25 -5.76
C ILE A 28 6.92 17.13 -6.87
N ALA A 29 6.08 17.99 -7.46
CA ALA A 29 6.47 18.95 -8.50
C ALA A 29 7.57 19.90 -8.01
N LYS A 30 7.41 20.47 -6.81
CA LYS A 30 8.42 21.32 -6.17
C LYS A 30 9.74 20.58 -5.93
N LYS A 31 9.67 19.35 -5.42
CA LYS A 31 10.88 18.52 -5.19
C LYS A 31 11.63 18.20 -6.49
N ARG A 32 10.91 17.99 -7.59
CA ARG A 32 11.47 17.62 -8.89
C ARG A 32 11.73 18.83 -9.82
N LYS A 33 11.48 20.06 -9.36
CA LYS A 33 11.58 21.30 -10.16
C LYS A 33 10.84 21.20 -11.51
N ALA A 34 9.69 20.53 -11.50
CA ALA A 34 8.87 20.29 -12.69
C ALA A 34 7.49 20.94 -12.51
N SER A 35 6.76 21.15 -13.61
CA SER A 35 5.39 21.68 -13.52
C SER A 35 4.42 20.61 -13.01
N PHE A 36 3.34 21.04 -12.35
CA PHE A 36 2.28 20.13 -11.89
C PHE A 36 1.74 19.28 -13.04
N ALA A 37 1.45 19.91 -14.18
CA ALA A 37 0.94 19.23 -15.37
C ALA A 37 1.92 18.20 -15.95
N GLU A 38 3.23 18.49 -15.90
CA GLU A 38 4.27 17.57 -16.36
C GLU A 38 4.37 16.33 -15.45
N ILE A 39 4.25 16.52 -14.13
CA ILE A 39 4.20 15.38 -13.19
C ILE A 39 2.97 14.53 -13.45
N VAL A 40 1.80 15.15 -13.68
CA VAL A 40 0.57 14.42 -13.99
C VAL A 40 0.69 13.66 -15.31
N ARG A 41 1.22 14.28 -16.38
CA ARG A 41 1.44 13.60 -17.66
C ARG A 41 2.38 12.42 -17.51
N LYS A 42 3.55 12.61 -16.89
CA LYS A 42 4.50 11.51 -16.64
C LYS A 42 3.91 10.40 -15.79
N ALA A 43 3.04 10.72 -14.84
CA ALA A 43 2.37 9.73 -14.02
C ALA A 43 1.34 8.93 -14.83
N VAL A 44 0.59 9.58 -15.72
CA VAL A 44 -0.34 8.91 -16.65
C VAL A 44 0.42 8.09 -17.69
N ASP A 45 1.49 8.63 -18.27
CA ASP A 45 2.32 7.94 -19.27
C ASP A 45 3.06 6.72 -18.67
N ALA A 46 3.41 6.79 -17.39
CA ALA A 46 4.01 5.68 -16.64
C ALA A 46 2.97 4.73 -16.02
N PHE A 47 1.70 5.10 -16.04
CA PHE A 47 0.62 4.23 -15.62
C PHE A 47 0.30 3.30 -16.78
N ASP A 48 0.97 2.14 -16.78
CA ASP A 48 0.62 1.05 -17.68
C ASP A 48 -0.76 0.52 -17.25
N ASP A 49 -1.77 0.65 -18.12
CA ASP A 49 -3.15 0.22 -17.86
C ASP A 49 -3.25 -1.31 -17.67
N GLU A 50 -2.23 -2.01 -18.16
CA GLU A 50 -1.94 -3.39 -17.79
C GLU A 50 -1.11 -3.35 -16.50
N ALA A 51 -1.76 -3.29 -15.33
CA ALA A 51 -1.15 -3.90 -14.15
C ALA A 51 -0.74 -5.31 -14.60
N SER A 52 0.55 -5.56 -14.75
CA SER A 52 0.99 -6.79 -15.38
C SER A 52 0.38 -7.93 -14.57
N LYS A 53 -0.09 -9.00 -15.21
CA LYS A 53 -0.69 -10.14 -14.48
C LYS A 53 0.20 -10.62 -13.32
N ASN A 54 1.51 -10.38 -13.43
CA ASN A 54 2.48 -10.61 -12.37
C ASN A 54 2.32 -9.69 -11.16
N ASP A 55 2.00 -8.40 -11.33
CA ASP A 55 1.77 -7.46 -10.24
C ASP A 55 0.50 -7.80 -9.45
N VAL A 56 -0.56 -8.23 -10.14
CA VAL A 56 -1.79 -8.71 -9.50
C VAL A 56 -1.52 -10.00 -8.71
N MET A 57 -0.85 -10.98 -9.33
CA MET A 57 -0.45 -12.22 -8.64
C MET A 57 0.48 -11.95 -7.44
N LEU A 58 1.39 -11.00 -7.55
CA LEU A 58 2.30 -10.63 -6.47
C LEU A 58 1.55 -10.02 -5.28
N LEU A 59 0.57 -9.15 -5.55
CA LEU A 59 -0.29 -8.57 -4.52
C LEU A 59 -1.18 -9.60 -3.85
N GLU A 60 -1.74 -10.55 -4.60
CA GLU A 60 -2.51 -11.67 -4.06
C GLU A 60 -1.63 -12.57 -3.18
N THR A 61 -0.44 -12.94 -3.65
CA THR A 61 0.50 -13.76 -2.88
C THR A 61 0.94 -13.05 -1.60
N LEU A 62 1.13 -11.73 -1.64
CA LEU A 62 1.44 -10.94 -0.45
C LEU A 62 0.28 -10.92 0.55
N ALA A 63 -0.96 -10.80 0.06
CA ALA A 63 -2.14 -10.84 0.91
C ALA A 63 -2.29 -12.21 1.60
N ASP A 64 -2.10 -13.31 0.86
CA ASP A 64 -2.15 -14.67 1.41
C ASP A 64 -1.05 -14.87 2.47
N LEU A 65 0.17 -14.41 2.21
CA LEU A 65 1.27 -14.49 3.17
C LEU A 65 0.96 -13.72 4.47
N LEU A 66 0.35 -12.53 4.36
CA LEU A 66 -0.03 -11.74 5.53
C LEU A 66 -1.13 -12.43 6.34
N ILE A 67 -2.11 -13.03 5.68
CA ILE A 67 -3.18 -13.80 6.32
C ILE A 67 -2.61 -15.00 7.07
N ASP A 68 -1.72 -15.76 6.45
CA ASP A 68 -1.10 -16.94 7.07
C ASP A 68 -0.18 -16.57 8.22
N THR A 69 0.57 -15.46 8.08
CA THR A 69 1.40 -14.94 9.17
C THR A 69 0.54 -14.52 10.35
N ALA A 70 -0.57 -13.82 10.11
CA ALA A 70 -1.49 -13.41 11.18
C ALA A 70 -2.08 -14.62 11.92
N LYS A 71 -2.55 -15.65 11.19
CA LYS A 71 -3.05 -16.89 11.78
C LYS A 71 -2.00 -17.59 12.65
N ASN A 72 -0.78 -17.74 12.12
CA ASN A 72 0.30 -18.40 12.86
C ASN A 72 0.66 -17.65 14.15
N VAL A 73 0.69 -16.31 14.11
CA VAL A 73 0.90 -15.50 15.30
C VAL A 73 -0.22 -15.70 16.32
N THR A 74 -1.48 -15.71 15.89
CA THR A 74 -2.62 -15.98 16.77
C THR A 74 -2.54 -17.37 17.39
N ASP A 75 -2.24 -18.40 16.61
CA ASP A 75 -2.14 -19.78 17.10
C ASP A 75 -1.02 -19.93 18.14
N ARG A 76 0.15 -19.34 17.87
CA ARG A 76 1.28 -19.34 18.81
C ARG A 76 0.93 -18.57 20.09
N MET A 77 0.20 -17.46 19.98
CA MET A 77 -0.26 -16.72 21.15
C MET A 77 -1.20 -17.56 22.01
N SER A 78 -2.18 -18.24 21.41
CA SER A 78 -3.08 -19.15 22.12
C SER A 78 -2.36 -20.33 22.77
N GLU A 79 -1.30 -20.86 22.14
CA GLU A 79 -0.48 -21.90 22.74
C GLU A 79 0.28 -21.39 23.98
N VAL A 80 0.83 -20.19 23.91
CA VAL A 80 1.50 -19.54 25.05
C VAL A 80 0.51 -19.27 26.18
N GLU A 81 -0.68 -18.75 25.88
CA GLU A 81 -1.75 -18.54 26.87
C GLU A 81 -2.12 -19.83 27.60
N LYS A 82 -2.28 -20.94 26.87
CA LYS A 82 -2.55 -22.25 27.48
C LYS A 82 -1.42 -22.69 28.40
N LYS A 83 -0.16 -22.58 27.97
CA LYS A 83 1.00 -22.93 28.81
C LYS A 83 1.06 -22.06 30.05
N MET A 84 0.82 -20.76 29.94
CA MET A 84 0.76 -19.84 31.08
C MET A 84 -0.38 -20.19 32.04
N GLY A 85 -1.56 -20.53 31.52
CA GLY A 85 -2.69 -20.98 32.34
C GLY A 85 -2.39 -22.25 33.14
N ILE A 86 -1.72 -23.23 32.52
CA ILE A 86 -1.28 -24.47 33.19
C ILE A 86 -0.27 -24.15 34.29
N THR A 87 0.78 -23.36 33.98
CA THR A 87 1.79 -22.98 34.97
C THR A 87 1.19 -22.20 36.13
N HIS A 88 0.24 -21.30 35.85
CA HIS A 88 -0.46 -20.52 36.88
C HIS A 88 -1.32 -21.43 37.79
N ALA A 89 -1.99 -22.44 37.23
CA ALA A 89 -2.74 -23.42 38.03
C ALA A 89 -1.83 -24.21 38.97
N ILE A 90 -0.68 -24.70 38.46
CA ILE A 90 0.31 -25.44 39.25
C ILE A 90 0.87 -24.57 40.40
N LEU A 91 1.19 -23.30 40.12
CA LEU A 91 1.70 -22.39 41.14
C LEU A 91 0.66 -22.06 42.22
N LYS A 92 -0.61 -21.96 41.86
CA LYS A 92 -1.71 -21.70 42.81
C LYS A 92 -1.97 -22.90 43.73
N GLU A 93 -1.90 -24.12 43.21
CA GLU A 93 -2.00 -25.34 44.01
C GLU A 93 -0.83 -25.51 44.97
N GLY A 94 0.40 -25.16 44.54
CA GLY A 94 1.58 -25.19 45.40
C GLY A 94 1.58 -24.15 46.53
N GLN A 95 0.87 -23.02 46.38
CA GLN A 95 0.76 -21.99 47.42
C GLN A 95 -0.37 -22.22 48.43
N SER A 96 -1.38 -23.03 48.10
CA SER A 96 -2.51 -23.33 49.00
C SER A 96 -2.24 -24.50 49.97
N GLY A 97 -1.09 -25.17 49.85
CA GLY A 97 -0.71 -26.35 50.63
C GLY A 97 0.27 -26.10 51.78
N ASN A 98 0.45 -24.84 52.22
CA ASN A 98 1.35 -24.46 53.32
C ASN A 98 0.61 -23.62 54.38
#